data_AF-A0A6A4Q600-F1
#
_entry.id   AF-A0A6A4Q600-F1
#
_cell.length_a   1.000
_cell.length_b   1.000
_cell.length_c   1.000
_cell.angle_alpha   90.00
_cell.angle_beta   90.00
_cell.angle_gamma   90.00
#
_symmetry.space_group_name_H-M   'P 1'
#
loop_
_entity.id
_entity.type
_entity.pdbx_description
1 polymer ?
#
loop_
_entity_poly.entity_id
_entity_poly.type
_entity_poly.pdbx_seq_one_letter_code
_entity_poly.pdbx_strand_id
1 'polypeptide(L)'
;MFTSLYSVFLRRCFTAAGLSSQSIDLDDETTLHYWGPTEKSNSQKPSLVLIHGFGPMAIWQWRQQVQFFSPHFNVYVPDLIFFGQSTTKSSERSEKFQARLSLF
;
A
#
# COMPACT_ATOMS: atom_id res chain seq x y z
N MET A 1 -17.16 15.24 1.75
CA MET A 1 -16.47 16.05 2.79
C MET A 1 -15.91 15.18 3.93
N PHE A 2 -16.68 14.28 4.56
CA PHE A 2 -16.22 13.38 5.66
C PHE A 2 -15.12 12.36 5.26
N THR A 3 -15.41 11.55 4.24
CA THR A 3 -14.49 11.21 3.13
C THR A 3 -13.00 11.53 3.28
N SER A 4 -12.75 12.81 3.03
CA SER A 4 -11.44 13.42 2.85
C SER A 4 -10.73 13.61 4.19
N LEU A 5 -11.44 14.09 5.21
CA LEU A 5 -10.86 14.31 6.55
C LEU A 5 -10.39 13.00 7.18
N TYR A 6 -11.21 11.94 7.08
CA TYR A 6 -10.81 10.62 7.58
C TYR A 6 -9.60 10.07 6.83
N SER A 7 -9.56 10.24 5.50
CA SER A 7 -8.40 9.84 4.70
C SER A 7 -7.13 10.60 5.09
N VAL A 8 -7.21 11.92 5.34
CA VAL A 8 -6.07 12.72 5.82
C VAL A 8 -5.59 12.21 7.18
N PHE A 9 -6.51 11.92 8.10
CA PHE A 9 -6.18 11.35 9.40
C PHE A 9 -5.46 9.98 9.26
N LEU A 10 -5.96 9.08 8.42
CA LEU A 10 -5.33 7.78 8.18
C LEU A 10 -3.93 7.93 7.59
N ARG A 11 -3.74 8.81 6.60
CA ARG A 11 -2.41 9.11 6.03
C ARG A 11 -1.44 9.59 7.11
N ARG A 12 -1.89 10.48 8.01
CA ARG A 12 -1.07 10.93 9.15
C ARG A 12 -0.70 9.78 10.10
N CYS A 13 -1.60 8.82 10.35
CA CYS A 13 -1.27 7.65 11.16
C CYS A 13 -0.19 6.77 10.50
N PHE A 14 -0.24 6.59 9.18
CA PHE A 14 0.78 5.83 8.45
C PHE A 14 2.13 6.56 8.47
N THR A 15 2.14 7.88 8.24
CA THR A 15 3.35 8.70 8.36
C THR A 15 3.94 8.66 9.76
N ALA A 16 3.10 8.75 10.80
CA ALA A 16 3.54 8.63 12.20
C ALA A 16 4.10 7.23 12.53
N ALA A 17 3.69 6.19 11.79
CA ALA A 17 4.25 4.85 11.89
C ALA A 17 5.56 4.66 11.09
N GLY A 18 6.05 5.72 10.41
CA GLY A 18 7.30 5.68 9.64
C GLY A 18 7.13 5.27 8.18
N LEU A 19 5.89 5.18 7.68
CA LEU A 19 5.59 4.86 6.29
C LEU A 19 5.43 6.13 5.43
N SER A 20 5.75 6.00 4.14
CA SER A 20 5.54 7.02 3.12
C SER A 20 4.75 6.47 1.93
N SER A 21 3.96 7.34 1.30
CA SER A 21 3.24 7.06 0.05
C SER A 21 4.26 7.00 -1.09
N GLN A 22 4.32 5.88 -1.81
CA GLN A 22 5.30 5.61 -2.85
C GLN A 22 4.63 5.02 -4.10
N SER A 23 5.29 5.14 -5.24
CA SER A 23 4.84 4.52 -6.50
C SER A 23 6.04 3.98 -7.26
N ILE A 24 5.83 2.84 -7.91
CA ILE A 24 6.80 2.17 -8.76
C ILE A 24 6.14 1.77 -10.08
N ASP A 25 6.83 2.00 -11.19
CA ASP A 25 6.42 1.51 -12.49
C ASP A 25 6.89 0.05 -12.62
N LEU A 26 5.94 -0.88 -12.79
CA LEU A 26 6.22 -2.30 -12.96
C LEU A 26 6.55 -2.66 -14.41
N ASP A 27 5.95 -1.92 -15.33
CA ASP A 27 6.15 -1.96 -16.78
C ASP A 27 5.70 -0.62 -17.41
N ASP A 28 5.70 -0.53 -18.74
CA ASP A 28 5.33 0.68 -19.48
C ASP A 28 3.85 1.08 -19.34
N GLU A 29 3.02 0.19 -18.80
CA GLU A 29 1.57 0.35 -18.71
C GLU A 29 1.05 0.44 -17.28
N THR A 30 1.80 -0.06 -16.30
CA THR A 30 1.34 -0.35 -14.94
C THR A 30 2.17 0.36 -13.89
N THR A 31 1.51 1.22 -13.11
CA THR A 31 2.09 1.86 -11.93
C THR A 31 1.42 1.29 -10.69
N LEU A 32 2.24 0.80 -9.77
CA LEU A 32 1.79 0.31 -8.48
C LEU A 32 2.07 1.35 -7.39
N HIS A 33 1.04 1.71 -6.66
CA HIS A 33 1.15 2.55 -5.48
C HIS A 33 1.17 1.69 -4.21
N TYR A 34 1.99 2.09 -3.24
CA TYR A 34 2.05 1.43 -1.94
C TYR A 34 2.49 2.39 -0.84
N TRP A 35 2.16 2.06 0.41
CA TRP A 35 2.79 2.66 1.57
C TRP A 35 3.91 1.77 2.07
N GLY A 36 5.13 2.29 2.12
CA GLY A 36 6.31 1.53 2.56
C GLY A 36 7.18 2.32 3.54
N PRO A 37 8.18 1.68 4.18
CA PRO A 37 9.09 2.35 5.10
C PRO A 37 9.81 3.50 4.40
N THR A 38 10.01 4.61 5.12
CA THR A 38 10.91 5.67 4.65
C THR A 38 12.36 5.15 4.53
N GLU A 39 13.22 5.82 3.76
CA GLU A 39 14.59 5.37 3.42
C GLU A 39 15.48 5.01 4.63
N LYS A 40 15.09 5.41 5.84
CA LYS A 40 15.67 4.95 7.11
C LYS A 40 15.17 3.57 7.53
N SER A 41 14.80 2.71 6.59
CA SER A 41 14.30 1.36 6.88
C SER A 41 15.42 0.57 7.57
N ASN A 42 15.10 -0.09 8.68
CA ASN A 42 16.09 -0.88 9.40
C ASN A 42 16.25 -2.21 8.67
N SER A 43 17.44 -2.46 8.11
CA SER A 43 17.76 -3.70 7.38
C SER A 43 17.69 -4.97 8.25
N GLN A 44 17.63 -4.83 9.56
CA GLN A 44 17.47 -5.94 10.51
C GLN A 44 16.00 -6.37 10.70
N LYS A 45 15.02 -5.53 10.33
CA LYS A 45 13.60 -5.88 10.48
C LYS A 45 13.14 -6.77 9.31
N PRO A 46 12.43 -7.87 9.57
CA PRO A 46 11.81 -8.64 8.50
C PRO A 46 10.73 -7.82 7.76
N SER A 47 10.52 -8.11 6.48
CA SER A 47 9.47 -7.49 5.67
C SER A 47 8.11 -8.10 5.97
N LEU A 48 7.07 -7.27 6.04
CA LEU A 48 5.68 -7.68 6.19
C LEU A 48 4.82 -6.96 5.14
N VAL A 49 4.08 -7.71 4.33
CA VAL A 49 3.16 -7.15 3.34
C VAL A 49 1.72 -7.34 3.82
N LEU A 50 0.95 -6.26 3.87
CA LEU A 50 -0.48 -6.27 4.25
C LEU A 50 -1.34 -6.09 3.01
N ILE A 51 -1.89 -7.20 2.50
CA ILE A 51 -2.70 -7.22 1.29
C ILE A 51 -4.15 -6.97 1.66
N HIS A 52 -4.74 -5.88 1.18
CA HIS A 52 -6.14 -5.57 1.44
C HIS A 52 -7.10 -6.43 0.59
N GLY A 53 -8.31 -6.66 1.10
CA GLY A 53 -9.39 -7.31 0.35
C GLY A 53 -10.24 -6.31 -0.44
N PHE A 54 -11.34 -6.77 -1.02
CA PHE A 54 -12.33 -5.92 -1.68
C PHE A 54 -12.93 -4.90 -0.69
N GLY A 55 -12.86 -3.61 -0.99
CA GLY A 55 -13.35 -2.57 -0.09
C GLY A 55 -12.68 -1.21 -0.29
N PRO A 56 -12.79 -0.29 0.69
CA PRO A 56 -12.14 1.02 0.63
C PRO A 56 -10.62 0.89 0.59
N MET A 57 -9.94 1.99 0.21
CA MET A 57 -8.47 2.10 0.07
C MET A 57 -7.71 1.39 1.19
N ALA A 58 -6.52 0.85 0.89
CA ALA A 58 -5.76 0.01 1.82
C ALA A 58 -5.52 0.67 3.21
N ILE A 59 -5.35 1.99 3.26
CA ILE A 59 -5.16 2.74 4.51
C ILE A 59 -6.35 2.67 5.48
N TRP A 60 -7.56 2.39 4.97
CA TRP A 60 -8.77 2.24 5.77
C TRP A 60 -8.82 0.88 6.48
N GLN A 61 -8.18 -0.14 5.90
CA GLN A 61 -8.22 -1.51 6.43
C GLN A 61 -7.10 -1.76 7.45
N TRP A 62 -5.96 -1.08 7.30
CA TRP A 62 -4.72 -1.49 7.97
C TRP A 62 -4.18 -0.54 9.02
N ARG A 63 -4.89 0.54 9.39
CA ARG A 63 -4.38 1.54 10.34
C ARG A 63 -3.82 0.92 11.62
N GLN A 64 -4.62 0.11 12.33
CA GLN A 64 -4.23 -0.47 13.61
C GLN A 64 -3.04 -1.43 13.45
N GLN A 65 -3.06 -2.25 12.41
CA GLN A 65 -2.02 -3.23 12.11
C GLN A 65 -0.70 -2.55 11.73
N VAL A 66 -0.74 -1.51 10.91
CA VAL A 66 0.45 -0.71 10.57
C VAL A 66 1.08 -0.10 11.81
N GLN A 67 0.28 0.51 12.69
CA GLN A 67 0.81 1.08 13.94
C GLN A 67 1.41 0.01 14.85
N PHE A 68 0.81 -1.19 14.91
CA PHE A 68 1.29 -2.29 15.72
C PHE A 68 2.56 -2.97 15.17
N PHE A 69 2.65 -3.17 13.86
CA PHE A 69 3.73 -3.93 13.24
C PHE A 69 4.94 -3.09 12.85
N SER A 70 4.80 -1.79 12.54
CA SER A 70 5.93 -0.95 12.09
C SER A 70 7.14 -0.87 13.06
N PRO A 71 6.97 -0.98 14.40
CA PRO A 71 8.10 -1.13 15.31
C PRO A 71 8.92 -2.41 15.09
N HIS A 72 8.29 -3.49 14.61
CA HIS A 72 8.88 -4.83 14.53
C HIS A 72 9.23 -5.27 13.09
N PHE A 73 8.52 -4.72 12.09
CA PHE A 73 8.63 -5.11 10.67
C PHE A 73 8.86 -3.90 9.77
N ASN A 74 9.44 -4.15 8.60
CA ASN A 74 9.37 -3.25 7.46
C ASN A 74 8.02 -3.49 6.76
N VAL A 75 7.02 -2.67 7.10
CA VAL A 75 5.63 -2.86 6.65
C VAL A 75 5.40 -2.22 5.29
N TYR A 76 4.86 -3.01 4.36
CA TYR A 76 4.43 -2.57 3.03
C TYR A 76 2.93 -2.80 2.88
N VAL A 77 2.23 -1.78 2.38
CA VAL A 77 0.78 -1.80 2.15
C VAL A 77 0.51 -1.37 0.71
N PRO A 78 0.54 -2.31 -0.25
CA PRO A 78 0.23 -2.01 -1.64
C PRO A 78 -1.27 -1.77 -1.83
N ASP A 79 -1.61 -0.85 -2.72
CA ASP A 79 -2.94 -0.82 -3.33
C ASP A 79 -2.94 -1.86 -4.46
N LEU A 80 -3.89 -2.80 -4.45
CA LEU A 80 -4.04 -3.75 -5.54
C LEU A 80 -4.26 -3.01 -6.87
N ILE A 81 -3.81 -3.58 -8.00
CA ILE A 81 -4.15 -3.04 -9.32
C ILE A 81 -5.67 -2.90 -9.42
N PHE A 82 -6.13 -1.76 -9.95
CA PHE A 82 -7.53 -1.30 -10.01
C PHE A 82 -8.10 -0.69 -8.71
N PHE A 83 -7.30 -0.58 -7.65
CA PHE A 83 -7.67 0.06 -6.38
C PHE A 83 -6.74 1.22 -6.02
N GLY A 84 -7.24 2.12 -5.17
CA GLY A 84 -6.45 3.21 -4.61
C GLY A 84 -5.81 4.06 -5.69
N GLN A 85 -4.47 4.14 -5.69
CA GLN A 85 -3.70 4.88 -6.69
C GLN A 85 -2.94 3.97 -7.67
N SER A 86 -3.09 2.65 -7.56
CA SER A 86 -2.50 1.69 -8.50
C SER A 86 -3.32 1.63 -9.79
N THR A 87 -2.64 1.69 -10.94
CA THR A 87 -3.29 1.79 -12.25
C THR A 87 -2.57 0.99 -13.32
N THR A 88 -3.30 0.60 -14.36
CA THR A 88 -2.75 -0.04 -15.56
C THR A 88 -3.53 0.37 -16.80
N LYS A 89 -2.84 0.50 -17.94
CA LYS A 89 -3.45 0.73 -19.26
C LYS A 89 -3.84 -0.56 -19.97
N SER A 90 -3.31 -1.71 -19.53
CA SER A 90 -3.66 -3.02 -20.06
C SER A 90 -5.17 -3.25 -20.01
N SER A 91 -5.71 -4.04 -20.93
CA SER A 91 -7.10 -4.49 -20.95
C SER A 91 -7.32 -5.81 -20.19
N GLU A 92 -6.25 -6.45 -19.68
CA GLU A 92 -6.35 -7.72 -18.96
C GLU A 92 -6.96 -7.54 -17.56
N ARG A 93 -7.98 -8.33 -17.24
CA ARG A 93 -8.75 -8.22 -15.98
C ARG A 93 -8.84 -9.53 -15.20
N SER A 94 -7.93 -10.46 -15.46
CA SER A 94 -7.90 -11.74 -14.74
C SER A 94 -7.39 -11.54 -13.31
N GLU A 95 -7.86 -12.38 -12.38
CA GLU A 95 -7.36 -12.42 -11.01
C GLU A 95 -5.87 -12.79 -10.97
N LYS A 96 -5.41 -13.61 -11.93
CA LYS A 96 -3.99 -13.95 -12.10
C LYS A 96 -3.16 -12.74 -12.49
N PHE A 97 -3.66 -11.89 -13.39
CA PHE A 97 -3.02 -10.65 -13.78
C PHE A 97 -2.91 -9.68 -12.59
N GLN A 98 -4.01 -9.48 -11.86
CA GLN A 98 -4.02 -8.63 -10.68
C GLN A 98 -3.04 -9.15 -9.61
N ALA A 99 -3.03 -10.46 -9.33
CA ALA A 99 -2.14 -11.08 -8.36
C ALA A 99 -0.67 -10.89 -8.76
N ARG A 100 -0.32 -11.18 -10.02
CA ARG A 100 1.04 -11.03 -10.55
C ARG A 100 1.59 -9.61 -10.39
N LEU A 101 0.75 -8.60 -10.58
CA LEU A 101 1.17 -7.20 -10.56
C LEU A 101 1.04 -6.55 -9.17
N SER A 102 0.32 -7.16 -8.23
CA SER A 102 0.13 -6.59 -6.89
C SER A 102 0.92 -7.33 -5.80
N LEU A 103 1.44 -8.52 -6.11
CA LEU A 103 2.17 -9.40 -5.20
C LEU A 103 3.56 -9.61 -5.77
N PHE A 104 4.51 -8.79 -5.33
CA PHE A 104 5.93 -8.87 -5.70
C PHE A 104 6.57 -10.20 -5.30
#